data_AF-A0A7S2N3Z3-F1
#
_entry.id   AF-A0A7S2N3Z3-F1
#
_cell.length_a   1.000
_cell.length_b   1.000
_cell.length_c   1.000
_cell.angle_alpha   90.00
_cell.angle_beta   90.00
_cell.angle_gamma   90.00
#
_symmetry.space_group_name_H-M   'P 1'
#
loop_
_entity.id
_entity.type
_entity.pdbx_description
1 polymer ?
#
loop_
_entity_poly.entity_id
_entity_poly.type
_entity_poly.pdbx_seq_one_letter_code
_entity_poly.pdbx_strand_id
1 'polypeptide(L)'
;MGIEGQDGVAPARFAWKLNAMLVLVALDCTCNGFADHLWGASYLRLNIAIFATSLALHICLLVLFFMLLGHTFLLRYGLLLEMWHEFRSVFLFSAIRFALLIGARVLRLEATLEGRPPASYWDSLPARAMYFTHNLATVAFDAWLLRKAHSLARVRFYKPALWQRHKVRARCPTSPTAGPSAVP
;
A
#
# COMPACT_ATOMS: atom_id res chain seq x y z
N MET A 1 19.90 -31.81 -18.33
CA MET A 1 19.80 -31.76 -16.85
C MET A 1 19.22 -30.41 -16.46
N GLY A 2 17.89 -30.30 -16.44
CA GLY A 2 17.20 -29.13 -15.92
C GLY A 2 16.97 -29.33 -14.43
N ILE A 3 17.48 -28.43 -13.59
CA ILE A 3 17.12 -28.39 -12.18
C ILE A 3 15.70 -27.81 -12.11
N GLU A 4 14.71 -28.66 -12.35
CA GLU A 4 13.32 -28.38 -12.01
C GLU A 4 13.20 -28.43 -10.49
N GLY A 5 13.13 -27.27 -9.83
CA GLY A 5 12.86 -27.26 -8.39
C GLY A 5 12.97 -25.93 -7.65
N GLN A 6 13.57 -24.90 -8.24
CA GLN A 6 13.99 -23.72 -7.46
C GLN A 6 13.30 -22.39 -7.79
N ASP A 7 12.15 -22.42 -8.47
CA ASP A 7 11.39 -21.20 -8.83
C ASP A 7 10.12 -20.99 -7.98
N GLY A 8 10.13 -21.52 -6.76
CA GLY A 8 9.14 -21.18 -5.73
C GLY A 8 9.66 -20.03 -4.88
N VAL A 9 8.83 -19.03 -4.61
CA VAL A 9 9.14 -18.03 -3.59
C VAL A 9 9.40 -18.76 -2.28
N ALA A 10 10.54 -18.51 -1.64
CA ALA A 10 10.78 -18.99 -0.28
C ALA A 10 9.62 -18.48 0.62
N PRO A 11 8.68 -19.35 1.04
CA PRO A 11 7.41 -18.91 1.63
C PRO A 11 7.66 -18.11 2.92
N ALA A 12 8.70 -18.47 3.67
CA ALA A 12 9.15 -17.76 4.85
C ALA A 12 9.57 -16.31 4.58
N ARG A 13 10.30 -16.03 3.48
CA ARG A 13 10.76 -14.67 3.15
C ARG A 13 9.60 -13.77 2.71
N PHE A 14 8.64 -14.33 1.98
CA PHE A 14 7.44 -13.61 1.58
C PHE A 14 6.56 -13.31 2.79
N ALA A 15 6.31 -14.32 3.64
CA ALA A 15 5.53 -14.15 4.87
C ALA A 15 6.16 -13.12 5.81
N TRP A 16 7.49 -13.12 5.96
CA TRP A 16 8.19 -12.13 6.77
C TRP A 16 7.99 -10.70 6.26
N LYS A 17 8.12 -10.47 4.94
CA LYS A 17 7.87 -9.15 4.32
C LYS A 17 6.42 -8.68 4.49
N LEU A 18 5.47 -9.61 4.35
CA LEU A 18 4.05 -9.33 4.53
C LEU A 18 3.73 -8.99 6.00
N ASN A 19 4.29 -9.74 6.95
CA ASN A 19 4.15 -9.46 8.38
C ASN A 19 4.78 -8.10 8.74
N ALA A 20 5.94 -7.77 8.17
CA ALA A 20 6.54 -6.46 8.34
C ALA A 20 5.61 -5.35 7.81
N MET A 21 4.96 -5.55 6.66
CA MET A 21 3.98 -4.62 6.11
C MET A 21 2.77 -4.43 7.04
N LEU A 22 2.26 -5.51 7.63
CA LEU A 22 1.18 -5.44 8.63
C LEU A 22 1.59 -4.65 9.87
N VAL A 23 2.81 -4.86 10.37
CA VAL A 23 3.35 -4.10 11.51
C VAL A 23 3.47 -2.61 11.16
N LEU A 24 3.96 -2.28 9.96
CA LEU A 24 4.06 -0.88 9.51
C LEU A 24 2.69 -0.22 9.38
N VAL A 25 1.67 -0.93 8.88
CA VAL A 25 0.30 -0.42 8.84
C VAL A 25 -0.23 -0.16 10.25
N ALA A 26 -0.01 -1.10 11.19
CA ALA A 26 -0.42 -0.90 12.58
C ALA A 26 0.27 0.30 13.23
N LEU A 27 1.58 0.49 12.97
CA LEU A 27 2.31 1.67 13.42
C LEU A 27 1.78 2.95 12.77
N ASP A 28 1.44 2.93 11.49
CA ASP A 28 0.87 4.10 10.80
C ASP A 28 -0.49 4.50 11.37
N CYS A 29 -1.37 3.53 11.63
CA CYS A 29 -2.65 3.77 12.32
C CYS A 29 -2.42 4.36 13.72
N THR A 30 -1.44 3.82 14.45
CA THR A 30 -1.09 4.27 15.80
C THR A 30 -0.58 5.70 15.78
N CYS A 31 0.38 6.02 14.91
CA CYS A 31 0.90 7.37 14.71
C CYS A 31 -0.21 8.35 14.31
N ASN A 32 -1.10 7.95 13.41
CA ASN A 32 -2.23 8.80 13.00
C ASN A 32 -3.18 9.08 14.16
N GLY A 33 -3.57 8.07 14.94
CA GLY A 33 -4.46 8.26 16.10
C GLY A 33 -3.84 9.07 17.24
N PHE A 34 -2.55 8.87 17.52
CA PHE A 34 -1.85 9.67 18.53
C PHE A 34 -1.68 11.12 18.09
N ALA A 35 -1.46 11.35 16.79
CA ALA A 35 -1.29 12.69 16.29
C ALA A 35 -2.44 13.59 16.74
N ASP A 36 -3.68 13.11 16.78
CA ASP A 36 -4.87 13.90 17.12
C ASP A 36 -4.94 14.36 18.58
N HIS A 37 -4.27 13.65 19.47
CA HIS A 37 -4.25 13.97 20.90
C HIS A 37 -3.16 14.99 21.26
N LEU A 38 -2.19 15.18 20.38
CA LEU A 38 -0.99 15.99 20.64
C LEU A 38 -1.18 17.38 20.03
N TRP A 39 -1.71 18.31 20.83
CA TRP A 39 -1.96 19.70 20.43
C TRP A 39 -1.32 20.69 21.39
N GLY A 40 -0.79 21.78 20.85
CA GLY A 40 -0.23 22.91 21.60
C GLY A 40 1.23 23.16 21.29
N ALA A 41 1.68 24.39 21.57
CA ALA A 41 3.05 24.83 21.29
C ALA A 41 4.11 23.97 21.99
N SER A 42 3.79 23.44 23.19
CA SER A 42 4.65 22.55 23.95
C SER A 42 4.97 21.23 23.22
N TYR A 43 4.10 20.81 22.30
CA TYR A 43 4.23 19.56 21.54
C TYR A 43 4.67 19.77 20.10
N LEU A 44 5.12 20.98 19.71
CA LEU A 44 5.52 21.29 18.33
C LEU A 44 6.57 20.30 17.78
N ARG A 45 7.62 20.03 18.56
CA ARG A 45 8.68 19.07 18.19
C ARG A 45 8.13 17.67 17.95
N LEU A 46 7.17 17.26 18.78
CA LEU A 46 6.56 15.93 18.71
C LEU A 46 5.61 15.84 17.50
N ASN A 47 4.86 16.90 17.18
CA ASN A 47 4.05 16.98 15.97
C ASN A 47 4.89 16.89 14.69
N ILE A 48 6.04 17.56 14.65
CA ILE A 48 7.00 17.43 13.53
C ILE A 48 7.53 16.00 13.44
N ALA A 49 7.90 15.39 14.57
CA ALA A 49 8.39 14.02 14.60
C ALA A 49 7.33 13.01 14.12
N ILE A 50 6.08 13.15 14.53
CA ILE A 50 4.97 12.30 14.05
C ILE A 50 4.75 12.51 12.56
N PHE A 51 4.77 13.75 12.06
CA PHE A 51 4.64 14.02 10.64
C PHE A 51 5.76 13.34 9.83
N ALA A 52 7.02 13.50 10.25
CA ALA A 52 8.16 12.84 9.62
C ALA A 52 8.05 11.31 9.69
N THR A 53 7.57 10.77 10.81
CA THR A 53 7.35 9.33 10.98
C THR A 53 6.27 8.79 10.05
N SER A 54 5.12 9.47 9.93
CA SER A 54 4.06 9.09 8.98
C SER A 54 4.55 9.13 7.53
N LEU A 55 5.39 10.11 7.18
CA LEU A 55 6.01 10.20 5.86
C LEU A 55 6.96 9.02 5.62
N ALA A 56 7.83 8.72 6.59
CA ALA A 56 8.74 7.60 6.53
C ALA A 56 7.98 6.26 6.42
N LEU A 57 6.93 6.06 7.21
CA LEU A 57 6.08 4.87 7.15
C LEU A 57 5.45 4.68 5.77
N HIS A 58 4.93 5.76 5.16
CA HIS A 58 4.40 5.71 3.79
C HIS A 58 5.46 5.25 2.78
N ILE A 59 6.67 5.81 2.86
CA ILE A 59 7.79 5.42 2.00
C ILE A 59 8.19 3.96 2.26
N CYS A 60 8.30 3.53 3.52
CA CYS A 60 8.63 2.16 3.88
C CYS A 60 7.60 1.15 3.37
N LEU A 61 6.30 1.48 3.45
CA LEU A 61 5.22 0.66 2.90
C LEU A 61 5.36 0.50 1.38
N LEU A 62 5.64 1.60 0.66
CA LEU A 62 5.91 1.56 -0.78
C LEU A 62 7.16 0.73 -1.10
N VAL A 63 8.26 0.94 -0.38
CA VAL A 63 9.50 0.19 -0.58
C VAL A 63 9.28 -1.31 -0.36
N LEU A 64 8.58 -1.69 0.72
CA LEU A 64 8.24 -3.10 0.97
C LEU A 64 7.37 -3.68 -0.14
N PHE A 65 6.41 -2.90 -0.65
CA PHE A 65 5.61 -3.31 -1.80
C PHE A 65 6.50 -3.57 -3.01
N PHE A 66 7.40 -2.65 -3.36
CA PHE A 66 8.36 -2.85 -4.45
C PHE A 66 9.29 -4.05 -4.21
N MET A 67 9.72 -4.29 -2.98
CA MET A 67 10.51 -5.47 -2.61
C MET A 67 9.74 -6.79 -2.75
N LEU A 68 8.40 -6.77 -2.65
CA LEU A 68 7.55 -7.92 -2.97
C LEU A 68 7.45 -8.11 -4.48
N LEU A 69 7.29 -7.02 -5.24
CA LEU A 69 7.27 -7.05 -6.71
C LEU A 69 8.61 -7.49 -7.31
N GLY A 70 9.74 -7.13 -6.70
CA GLY A 70 11.07 -7.48 -7.21
C GLY A 70 11.35 -8.97 -7.32
N HIS A 71 10.62 -9.81 -6.57
CA HIS A 71 10.71 -11.27 -6.71
C HIS A 71 9.80 -11.85 -7.79
N THR A 72 8.94 -11.05 -8.40
CA THR A 72 8.02 -11.52 -9.46
C THR A 72 8.73 -11.59 -10.81
N PHE A 73 8.26 -12.47 -11.69
CA PHE A 73 8.82 -12.56 -13.05
C PHE A 73 8.60 -11.25 -13.83
N LEU A 74 7.53 -10.49 -13.53
CA LEU A 74 7.20 -9.25 -14.24
C LEU A 74 8.34 -8.22 -14.16
N LEU A 75 8.93 -8.04 -12.97
CA LEU A 75 10.05 -7.13 -12.80
C LEU A 75 11.34 -7.73 -13.39
N ARG A 76 11.58 -9.03 -13.19
CA ARG A 76 12.80 -9.73 -13.64
C ARG A 76 12.97 -9.75 -15.16
N TYR A 77 11.87 -9.86 -15.91
CA TYR A 77 11.87 -9.87 -17.38
C TYR A 77 11.51 -8.51 -18.00
N GLY A 78 11.49 -7.43 -17.20
CA GLY A 78 11.29 -6.07 -17.72
C GLY A 78 9.87 -5.77 -18.24
N LEU A 79 8.85 -6.53 -17.83
CA LEU A 79 7.44 -6.28 -18.17
C LEU A 79 6.83 -5.16 -17.33
N LEU A 80 7.51 -4.00 -17.29
CA LEU A 80 7.16 -2.84 -16.49
C LEU A 80 5.78 -2.27 -16.87
N LEU A 81 5.45 -2.27 -18.16
CA LEU A 81 4.17 -1.76 -18.65
C LEU A 81 2.98 -2.60 -18.13
N GLU A 82 3.18 -3.92 -18.06
CA GLU A 82 2.15 -4.85 -17.59
C GLU A 82 1.98 -4.75 -16.07
N MET A 83 3.10 -4.65 -15.35
CA MET A 83 3.11 -4.37 -13.92
C MET A 83 2.39 -3.05 -13.63
N TRP A 84 2.66 -2.00 -14.40
CA TRP A 84 1.97 -0.73 -14.28
C TRP A 84 0.47 -0.90 -14.48
N HIS A 85 0.02 -1.60 -15.51
CA HIS A 85 -1.41 -1.81 -15.75
C HIS A 85 -2.12 -2.55 -14.59
N GLU A 86 -1.48 -3.58 -14.01
CA GLU A 86 -2.03 -4.38 -12.91
C GLU A 86 -2.04 -3.61 -11.56
N PHE A 87 -1.01 -2.81 -11.32
CA PHE A 87 -0.76 -2.13 -10.03
C PHE A 87 -0.95 -0.60 -10.06
N ARG A 88 -1.40 0.01 -11.17
CA ARG A 88 -1.67 1.46 -11.30
C ARG A 88 -2.52 2.01 -10.16
N SER A 89 -3.47 1.21 -9.69
CA SER A 89 -4.33 1.56 -8.57
C SER A 89 -3.52 1.83 -7.30
N VAL A 90 -2.52 1.00 -6.98
CA VAL A 90 -1.67 1.19 -5.80
C VAL A 90 -0.92 2.52 -5.88
N PHE A 91 -0.35 2.83 -7.05
CA PHE A 91 0.36 4.10 -7.25
C PHE A 91 -0.56 5.31 -7.16
N LEU A 92 -1.75 5.23 -7.77
CA LEU A 92 -2.74 6.32 -7.71
C LEU A 92 -3.22 6.56 -6.28
N PHE A 93 -3.62 5.51 -5.57
CA PHE A 93 -4.01 5.63 -4.16
C PHE A 93 -2.86 6.10 -3.27
N SER A 94 -1.63 5.69 -3.56
CA SER A 94 -0.45 6.16 -2.84
C SER A 94 -0.24 7.67 -3.01
N ALA A 95 -0.33 8.16 -4.25
CA ALA A 95 -0.18 9.58 -4.55
C ALA A 95 -1.29 10.42 -3.89
N ILE A 96 -2.54 9.94 -3.96
CA ILE A 96 -3.69 10.58 -3.30
C ILE A 96 -3.46 10.64 -1.78
N ARG A 97 -3.09 9.52 -1.16
CA ARG A 97 -2.79 9.46 0.27
C ARG A 97 -1.66 10.42 0.64
N PHE A 98 -0.59 10.46 -0.14
CA PHE A 98 0.55 11.33 0.11
C PHE A 98 0.16 12.81 0.08
N ALA A 99 -0.62 13.22 -0.93
CA ALA A 99 -1.11 14.59 -1.03
C ALA A 99 -2.01 14.96 0.16
N LEU A 100 -2.90 14.07 0.57
CA LEU A 100 -3.77 14.27 1.73
C LEU A 100 -2.97 14.31 3.04
N LEU A 101 -1.93 13.48 3.19
CA LEU A 101 -1.06 13.48 4.36
C LEU A 101 -0.34 14.82 4.50
N ILE A 102 0.26 15.33 3.43
CA ILE A 102 0.91 16.64 3.44
C ILE A 102 -0.12 17.74 3.73
N GLY A 103 -1.25 17.75 3.01
CA GLY A 103 -2.28 18.77 3.19
C GLY A 103 -2.82 18.83 4.62
N ALA A 104 -3.20 17.68 5.19
CA ALA A 104 -3.73 17.60 6.55
C ALA A 104 -2.69 18.01 7.61
N ARG A 105 -1.42 17.63 7.42
CA ARG A 105 -0.36 17.87 8.41
C ARG A 105 0.19 19.29 8.33
N VAL A 106 0.31 19.87 7.13
CA VAL A 106 0.75 21.26 6.95
C VAL A 106 -0.26 22.24 7.54
N LEU A 107 -1.55 22.11 7.20
CA LEU A 107 -2.60 22.96 7.76
C LEU A 107 -2.64 22.93 9.29
N ARG A 108 -2.37 21.76 9.87
CA ARG A 108 -2.29 21.59 11.31
C ARG A 108 -1.05 22.23 11.93
N LEU A 109 0.12 22.06 11.29
CA LEU A 109 1.36 22.69 11.75
C LEU A 109 1.26 24.21 11.70
N GLU A 110 0.68 24.76 10.62
CA GLU A 110 0.40 26.19 10.48
C GLU A 110 -0.49 26.70 11.62
N ALA A 111 -1.62 26.03 11.90
CA ALA A 111 -2.50 26.40 13.01
C ALA A 111 -1.80 26.32 14.38
N THR A 112 -0.85 25.39 14.55
CA THR A 112 -0.06 25.26 15.77
C THR A 112 0.96 26.40 15.91
N LEU A 113 1.60 26.81 14.80
CA LEU A 113 2.58 27.90 14.75
C LEU A 113 1.92 29.26 15.01
N GLU A 114 0.71 29.47 14.51
CA GLU A 114 -0.10 30.65 14.79
C GLU A 114 -0.67 30.69 16.22
N GLY A 115 -0.46 29.62 17.01
CA GLY A 115 -0.96 29.53 18.37
C GLY A 115 -2.48 29.43 18.47
N ARG A 116 -3.17 29.01 17.40
CA ARG A 116 -4.64 28.88 17.42
C ARG A 116 -5.07 27.83 18.45
N PRO A 117 -6.09 28.13 19.28
CA PRO A 117 -6.63 27.15 20.19
C PRO A 117 -7.25 25.98 19.40
N PRO A 118 -7.13 24.73 19.87
CA PRO A 118 -7.57 23.55 19.14
C PRO A 118 -9.05 23.63 18.71
N ALA A 119 -9.93 24.19 19.55
CA ALA A 119 -11.33 24.39 19.23
C ALA A 119 -11.52 25.16 17.91
N SER A 120 -10.81 26.28 17.74
CA SER A 120 -10.93 27.13 16.54
C SER A 120 -10.45 26.46 15.25
N TYR A 121 -9.45 25.57 15.34
CA TYR A 121 -8.99 24.79 14.19
C TYR A 121 -10.07 23.79 13.76
N TRP A 122 -10.60 23.04 14.74
CA TRP A 122 -11.65 22.07 14.50
C TRP A 122 -12.97 22.72 14.11
N ASP A 123 -13.20 23.99 14.45
CA ASP A 123 -14.41 24.69 14.03
C ASP A 123 -14.48 24.91 12.52
N SER A 124 -13.34 24.97 11.83
CA SER A 124 -13.31 25.15 10.39
C SER A 124 -13.76 23.89 9.63
N LEU A 125 -14.76 24.05 8.75
CA LEU A 125 -15.20 23.01 7.82
C LEU A 125 -14.05 22.40 7.01
N PRO A 126 -13.12 23.17 6.42
CA PRO A 126 -12.04 22.58 5.62
C PRO A 126 -11.10 21.69 6.44
N ALA A 127 -10.80 22.04 7.71
CA ALA A 127 -9.95 21.21 8.55
C ALA A 127 -10.63 19.88 8.90
N ARG A 128 -11.93 19.90 9.24
CA ARG A 128 -12.70 18.68 9.49
C ARG A 128 -12.76 17.80 8.25
N ALA A 129 -13.13 18.37 7.11
CA ALA A 129 -13.25 17.64 5.86
C ALA A 129 -11.92 17.01 5.44
N MET A 130 -10.82 17.75 5.53
CA MET A 130 -9.48 17.25 5.23
C MET A 130 -9.08 16.12 6.18
N TYR A 131 -9.34 16.27 7.48
CA TYR A 131 -9.07 15.24 8.48
C TYR A 131 -9.82 13.93 8.20
N PHE A 132 -11.13 14.01 7.96
CA PHE A 132 -11.94 12.83 7.64
C PHE A 132 -11.49 12.18 6.33
N THR A 133 -11.26 12.99 5.30
CA THR A 133 -10.82 12.50 3.99
C THR A 133 -9.45 11.83 4.08
N HIS A 134 -8.51 12.42 4.82
CA HIS A 134 -7.19 11.86 5.04
C HIS A 134 -7.26 10.51 5.76
N ASN A 135 -8.01 10.41 6.86
CA ASN A 135 -8.13 9.16 7.61
C ASN A 135 -8.81 8.06 6.80
N LEU A 136 -9.90 8.40 6.10
CA LEU A 136 -10.59 7.45 5.25
C LEU A 136 -9.70 6.96 4.10
N ALA A 137 -8.97 7.88 3.45
CA ALA A 137 -8.03 7.54 2.39
C ALA A 137 -6.84 6.71 2.89
N THR A 138 -6.36 6.98 4.10
CA THR A 138 -5.29 6.23 4.78
C THR A 138 -5.72 4.77 4.97
N VAL A 139 -6.86 4.54 5.62
CA VAL A 139 -7.41 3.19 5.84
C VAL A 139 -7.69 2.48 4.52
N ALA A 140 -8.28 3.18 3.55
CA ALA A 140 -8.56 2.61 2.23
C ALA A 140 -7.29 2.21 1.50
N PHE A 141 -6.25 3.05 1.53
CA PHE A 141 -4.95 2.75 0.94
C PHE A 141 -4.29 1.55 1.62
N ASP A 142 -4.26 1.51 2.95
CA ASP A 142 -3.60 0.42 3.68
C ASP A 142 -4.29 -0.93 3.42
N ALA A 143 -5.62 -0.96 3.45
CA ALA A 143 -6.40 -2.14 3.11
C ALA A 143 -6.18 -2.57 1.65
N TRP A 144 -6.14 -1.60 0.71
CA TRP A 144 -5.90 -1.89 -0.70
C TRP A 144 -4.49 -2.40 -0.96
N LEU A 145 -3.49 -1.78 -0.34
CA LEU A 145 -2.08 -2.14 -0.42
C LEU A 145 -1.87 -3.56 0.11
N LEU A 146 -2.39 -3.88 1.29
CA LEU A 146 -2.33 -5.22 1.88
C LEU A 146 -3.03 -6.24 0.98
N ARG A 147 -4.22 -5.92 0.44
CA ARG A 147 -4.93 -6.81 -0.49
C ARG A 147 -4.10 -7.10 -1.74
N LYS A 148 -3.44 -6.08 -2.30
CA LYS A 148 -2.56 -6.24 -3.46
C LYS A 148 -1.28 -7.00 -3.12
N ALA A 149 -0.67 -6.74 -1.96
CA ALA A 149 0.46 -7.48 -1.44
C ALA A 149 0.12 -8.98 -1.24
N HIS A 150 -1.03 -9.30 -0.64
CA HIS A 150 -1.53 -10.67 -0.55
C HIS A 150 -1.79 -11.30 -1.92
N SER A 151 -2.29 -10.53 -2.89
CA SER A 151 -2.53 -11.05 -4.24
C SER A 151 -1.24 -11.51 -4.92
N LEU A 152 -0.09 -10.91 -4.58
CA LEU A 152 1.23 -11.31 -5.07
C LEU A 152 1.64 -12.71 -4.59
N ALA A 153 1.05 -13.24 -3.51
CA ALA A 153 1.30 -14.61 -3.06
C ALA A 153 0.86 -15.68 -4.08
N ARG A 154 0.04 -15.31 -5.08
CA ARG A 154 -0.44 -16.23 -6.10
C ARG A 154 0.72 -16.67 -7.01
N VAL A 155 0.84 -17.98 -7.21
CA VAL A 155 1.86 -18.64 -8.06
C VAL A 155 1.96 -18.06 -9.48
N ARG A 156 0.85 -17.51 -10.01
CA ARG A 156 0.79 -16.88 -11.33
C ARG A 156 1.79 -15.73 -11.54
N PHE A 157 2.24 -15.07 -10.47
CA PHE A 157 3.19 -13.96 -10.52
C PHE A 157 4.66 -14.40 -10.52
N TYR A 158 4.91 -15.72 -10.41
CA TYR A 158 6.26 -16.29 -10.39
C TYR A 158 6.53 -17.22 -11.57
N LYS A 159 5.48 -17.77 -12.21
CA LYS A 159 5.61 -18.65 -13.39
C LYS A 159 5.05 -17.99 -14.66
N PRO A 160 5.87 -17.73 -15.70
CA PRO A 160 5.43 -17.12 -16.95
C PRO A 160 4.30 -17.88 -17.65
N ALA A 161 4.35 -19.22 -17.66
CA ALA A 161 3.34 -20.07 -18.29
C ALA A 161 1.94 -19.88 -17.68
N LEU A 162 1.85 -19.69 -16.36
CA LEU A 162 0.58 -19.48 -15.66
C LEU A 162 0.04 -18.07 -15.89
N TRP A 163 0.93 -17.08 -16.03
CA TRP A 163 0.55 -15.71 -16.36
C TRP A 163 -0.11 -15.62 -17.75
N GLN A 164 0.48 -16.26 -18.76
CA GLN A 164 -0.09 -16.27 -20.12
C GLN A 164 -1.47 -16.95 -20.14
N ARG A 165 -1.64 -18.09 -19.45
CA ARG A 165 -2.95 -18.75 -19.30
C ARG A 165 -3.99 -17.83 -18.65
N HIS A 166 -3.58 -17.05 -17.64
CA HIS A 166 -4.47 -16.08 -17.00
C HIS A 166 -4.91 -14.97 -17.95
N LYS A 167 -3.97 -14.41 -18.74
CA LYS A 167 -4.29 -13.39 -19.75
C LYS A 167 -5.25 -13.89 -20.81
N VAL A 168 -5.03 -15.10 -21.32
CA VAL A 168 -5.92 -15.71 -22.32
C VAL A 168 -7.33 -15.87 -21.75
N ARG A 169 -7.47 -16.35 -20.52
CA ARG A 169 -8.76 -16.46 -19.84
C ARG A 169 -9.42 -15.10 -19.58
N ALA A 170 -8.64 -14.07 -19.25
CA ALA A 170 -9.17 -12.71 -19.06
C ALA A 170 -9.66 -12.06 -20.37
N ARG A 171 -9.09 -12.43 -21.51
CA ARG A 171 -9.52 -11.94 -22.84
C ARG A 171 -10.67 -12.74 -23.44
N CYS A 172 -10.83 -14.01 -23.06
CA CYS A 172 -11.86 -14.89 -23.59
C CYS A 172 -12.66 -15.55 -22.43
N PRO A 173 -13.69 -14.86 -21.88
CA PRO A 173 -14.46 -15.37 -20.75
C PRO A 173 -15.34 -16.60 -21.07
N THR A 174 -15.49 -16.95 -22.35
CA THR A 174 -16.28 -18.11 -22.82
C THR A 174 -15.40 -19.34 -23.03
N SER A 175 -15.05 -20.03 -21.96
CA SER A 175 -14.61 -21.43 -22.06
C SER A 175 -15.01 -22.17 -20.78
N PRO A 176 -16.13 -22.91 -20.81
CA PRO A 176 -16.41 -23.89 -19.78
C PRO A 176 -15.34 -24.98 -19.84
N THR A 177 -14.90 -25.37 -18.66
CA THR A 177 -14.03 -26.50 -18.35
C THR A 177 -14.20 -27.69 -19.30
N ALA A 178 -13.24 -27.89 -20.21
CA ALA A 178 -12.97 -29.22 -20.74
C ALA A 178 -12.32 -30.04 -19.61
N GLY A 179 -13.12 -30.88 -18.96
CA GLY A 179 -12.63 -31.90 -18.03
C GLY A 179 -11.75 -32.91 -18.77
N PRO A 180 -10.82 -33.58 -18.07
CA PRO A 180 -9.97 -34.58 -18.69
C PRO A 180 -10.85 -35.74 -19.20
N SER A 181 -10.85 -35.89 -20.52
CA SER A 181 -11.22 -37.11 -21.23
C SER A 181 -10.45 -38.28 -20.62
N ALA A 182 -11.18 -39.14 -19.89
CA ALA A 182 -10.72 -40.48 -19.61
C ALA A 182 -10.72 -41.24 -20.93
N VAL A 183 -9.53 -41.48 -21.47
CA VAL A 183 -9.28 -42.41 -22.58
C VAL A 183 -9.37 -43.83 -22.00
N PRO A 184 -10.01 -44.78 -22.71
CA PRO A 184 -10.46 -46.08 -22.20
C PRO A 184 -9.37 -47.01 -21.65
#